data_AF-A0AA38Z2J5-F1
#
_entry.id   AF-A0AA38Z2J5-F1
#
_cell.length_a   1.000
_cell.length_b   1.000
_cell.length_c   1.000
_cell.angle_alpha   90.00
_cell.angle_beta   90.00
_cell.angle_gamma   90.00
#
_symmetry.space_group_name_H-M   'P 1'
#
loop_
_entity.id
_entity.type
_entity.pdbx_description
1 polymer ?
#
loop_
_entity_poly.entity_id
_entity_poly.type
_entity_poly.pdbx_seq_one_letter_code
_entity_poly.pdbx_strand_id
1 'polypeptide(L)'
;MFLATTLFLKDTMTPLSNGWKKGGGHVPRRFVYRTVSLDDIKLIKNGMKTTINDVVMGVSLAGLSRYLNRRYGETKEDKGATQKKNNLPKNIRLRATVIMNIRPSPGIHALAEMMEKGSKAKWGNWIGSMLLPFAIALYDDPLDYVRQTKATIDRKKHSHEAIISYFIIKTVLKLFGAKVAAFLYHRVMNHTTICFSNVVGPMEEIGFYGHPMAFLAPSVYGQPHGLMIHFQSYINKMTFVLSVDEEIIPDPNRLCDDLEESLKFIKDAVIARGLV
;
A
#
# COMPACT_ATOMS: atom_id res chain seq x y z
N MET A 1 12.69 13.89 2.30
CA MET A 1 11.54 13.69 1.38
C MET A 1 10.24 14.11 2.04
N PHE A 2 9.93 13.64 3.26
CA PHE A 2 8.78 14.08 4.05
C PHE A 2 8.58 15.62 4.09
N LEU A 3 9.55 16.39 4.60
CA LEU A 3 9.45 17.85 4.69
C LEU A 3 9.23 18.53 3.33
N ALA A 4 9.99 18.15 2.30
CA ALA A 4 9.78 18.68 0.95
C ALA A 4 8.36 18.37 0.44
N THR A 5 7.84 17.17 0.73
CA THR A 5 6.46 16.77 0.40
C THR A 5 5.46 17.61 1.17
N THR A 6 5.68 17.87 2.46
CA THR A 6 4.85 18.79 3.23
C THR A 6 4.81 20.18 2.61
N LEU A 7 5.95 20.70 2.15
CA LEU A 7 6.05 22.08 1.69
C LEU A 7 5.54 22.27 0.26
N PHE A 8 6.08 21.51 -0.72
CA PHE A 8 5.84 21.77 -2.15
C PHE A 8 5.94 20.56 -3.10
N LEU A 9 6.59 19.46 -2.71
CA LEU A 9 6.86 18.33 -3.61
C LEU A 9 5.60 17.46 -3.83
N LYS A 10 4.95 17.64 -4.97
CA LYS A 10 3.74 16.92 -5.40
C LYS A 10 4.06 15.81 -6.41
N ASP A 11 3.25 14.75 -6.41
CA ASP A 11 3.27 13.72 -7.45
C ASP A 11 2.80 14.23 -8.82
N THR A 12 3.20 13.52 -9.87
CA THR A 12 2.69 13.75 -11.23
C THR A 12 1.19 13.46 -11.26
N MET A 13 0.43 14.25 -12.02
CA MET A 13 -0.99 13.94 -12.24
C MET A 13 -1.12 12.70 -13.13
N THR A 14 -1.84 11.70 -12.64
CA THR A 14 -2.03 10.41 -13.30
C THR A 14 -3.51 10.04 -13.27
N PRO A 15 -3.93 9.03 -14.06
CA PRO A 15 -5.26 8.45 -13.92
C PRO A 15 -5.63 8.01 -12.50
N LEU A 16 -4.66 7.82 -11.59
CA LEU A 16 -4.90 7.49 -10.17
C LEU A 16 -5.05 8.73 -9.24
N SER A 17 -4.80 9.94 -9.74
CA SER A 17 -4.86 11.19 -8.98
C SER A 17 -5.66 12.33 -9.64
N ASN A 18 -6.22 12.09 -10.83
CA ASN A 18 -6.88 13.13 -11.64
C ASN A 18 -8.25 13.62 -11.09
N GLY A 19 -8.94 12.87 -10.22
CA GLY A 19 -10.30 13.23 -9.74
C GLY A 19 -10.35 14.15 -8.51
N TRP A 20 -9.38 14.04 -7.60
CA TRP A 20 -9.45 14.68 -6.27
C TRP A 20 -9.45 16.23 -6.30
N LYS A 21 -9.05 16.86 -7.41
CA LYS A 21 -8.94 18.32 -7.51
C LYS A 21 -10.26 19.04 -7.81
N LYS A 22 -11.35 18.33 -8.14
CA LYS A 22 -12.65 18.93 -8.44
C LYS A 22 -13.55 18.99 -7.19
N GLY A 23 -13.22 19.90 -6.26
CA GLY A 23 -14.10 20.27 -5.14
C GLY A 23 -14.10 19.26 -3.98
N GLY A 24 -13.43 19.62 -2.88
CA GLY A 24 -13.18 18.76 -1.72
C GLY A 24 -14.42 18.36 -0.92
N GLY A 25 -15.17 17.39 -1.42
CA GLY A 25 -16.17 16.62 -0.68
C GLY A 25 -15.67 15.20 -0.35
N HIS A 26 -16.32 14.55 0.62
CA HIS A 26 -16.12 13.12 0.84
C HIS A 26 -16.69 12.35 -0.36
N VAL A 27 -15.82 11.90 -1.26
CA VAL A 27 -16.25 11.04 -2.37
C VAL A 27 -16.61 9.67 -1.80
N PRO A 28 -17.79 9.10 -2.15
CA PRO A 28 -18.15 7.74 -1.78
C PRO A 28 -17.02 6.77 -2.14
N ARG A 29 -16.75 5.82 -1.24
CA ARG A 29 -15.71 4.81 -1.45
C ARG A 29 -16.35 3.47 -1.78
N ARG A 30 -15.92 2.87 -2.89
CA ARG A 30 -16.17 1.47 -3.15
C ARG A 30 -15.07 0.65 -2.50
N PHE A 31 -15.48 -0.36 -1.74
CA PHE A 31 -14.58 -1.38 -1.22
C PHE A 31 -14.71 -2.62 -2.10
N VAL A 32 -13.60 -3.06 -2.68
CA VAL A 32 -13.47 -4.36 -3.34
C VAL A 32 -12.33 -5.13 -2.71
N TYR A 33 -12.32 -6.44 -2.87
CA TYR A 33 -11.27 -7.26 -2.32
C TYR A 33 -10.94 -8.45 -3.22
N ARG A 34 -9.72 -8.96 -3.05
CA ARG A 34 -9.28 -10.23 -3.64
C ARG A 34 -8.52 -11.03 -2.59
N THR A 35 -8.91 -12.28 -2.40
CA THR A 35 -8.24 -13.17 -1.47
C THR A 35 -7.38 -14.16 -2.24
N VAL A 36 -6.11 -14.22 -1.89
CA VAL A 36 -5.10 -15.08 -2.52
C VAL A 36 -4.43 -15.96 -1.46
N SER A 37 -3.71 -16.98 -1.91
CA SER A 37 -2.94 -17.87 -1.03
C SER A 37 -1.80 -17.10 -0.35
N LEU A 38 -1.73 -17.12 0.98
CA LEU A 38 -0.58 -16.61 1.71
C LEU A 38 0.66 -17.47 1.45
N ASP A 39 0.48 -18.76 1.18
CA ASP A 39 1.59 -19.68 0.92
C ASP A 39 2.25 -19.38 -0.44
N ASP A 40 1.49 -18.95 -1.44
CA ASP A 40 2.05 -18.43 -2.70
C ASP A 40 2.96 -17.21 -2.45
N ILE A 41 2.54 -16.30 -1.56
CA ILE A 41 3.33 -15.13 -1.18
C ILE A 41 4.58 -15.56 -0.39
N LYS A 42 4.46 -16.55 0.52
CA LYS A 42 5.59 -17.11 1.26
C LYS A 42 6.60 -17.80 0.34
N LEU A 43 6.12 -18.49 -0.70
CA LEU A 43 6.96 -19.14 -1.71
C LEU A 43 7.82 -18.10 -2.42
N ILE A 44 7.22 -17.01 -2.91
CA ILE A 44 7.97 -15.91 -3.53
C ILE A 44 8.94 -15.28 -2.54
N LYS A 45 8.47 -14.99 -1.31
CA LYS A 45 9.30 -14.44 -0.24
C LYS A 45 10.56 -15.29 -0.02
N ASN A 46 10.40 -16.60 0.11
CA ASN A 46 11.50 -17.51 0.37
C ASN A 46 12.45 -17.59 -0.82
N GLY A 47 11.92 -17.82 -2.03
CA GLY A 47 12.76 -17.95 -3.23
C GLY A 47 13.49 -16.68 -3.64
N MET A 48 12.94 -15.52 -3.29
CA MET A 48 13.59 -14.23 -3.52
C MET A 48 14.36 -13.69 -2.32
N LYS A 49 14.39 -14.41 -1.18
CA LYS A 49 15.03 -13.99 0.08
C LYS A 49 14.56 -12.60 0.55
N THR A 50 13.26 -12.36 0.50
CA THR A 50 12.62 -11.08 0.85
C THR A 50 11.66 -11.23 2.03
N THR A 51 10.86 -10.20 2.32
CA THR A 51 9.76 -10.24 3.31
C THR A 51 8.40 -10.25 2.61
N ILE A 52 7.35 -10.64 3.34
CA ILE A 52 5.96 -10.58 2.83
C ILE A 52 5.61 -9.16 2.34
N ASN A 53 6.05 -8.13 3.08
CA ASN A 53 5.85 -6.72 2.70
C ASN A 53 6.50 -6.39 1.36
N ASP A 54 7.71 -6.89 1.10
CA ASP A 54 8.40 -6.64 -0.16
C ASP A 54 7.65 -7.30 -1.33
N VAL A 55 7.12 -8.51 -1.12
CA VAL A 55 6.33 -9.23 -2.13
C VAL A 55 5.03 -8.51 -2.43
N VAL A 56 4.18 -8.22 -1.43
CA VAL A 56 2.87 -7.59 -1.69
C VAL A 56 3.01 -6.18 -2.27
N MET A 57 4.05 -5.44 -1.90
CA MET A 57 4.35 -4.13 -2.50
C MET A 57 4.89 -4.29 -3.93
N GLY A 58 5.67 -5.33 -4.22
CA GLY A 58 6.13 -5.64 -5.58
C GLY A 58 4.97 -6.06 -6.50
N VAL A 59 4.06 -6.90 -6.00
CA VAL A 59 2.80 -7.25 -6.68
C VAL A 59 1.97 -5.99 -6.96
N SER A 60 1.91 -5.08 -5.99
CA SER A 60 1.22 -3.80 -6.18
C SER A 60 1.86 -2.94 -7.26
N LEU A 61 3.19 -2.87 -7.30
CA LEU A 61 3.92 -2.14 -8.33
C LEU A 61 3.63 -2.72 -9.72
N ALA A 62 3.62 -4.05 -9.84
CA ALA A 62 3.30 -4.75 -11.07
C ALA A 62 1.85 -4.48 -11.52
N GLY A 63 0.87 -4.72 -10.64
CA GLY A 63 -0.54 -4.53 -10.96
C GLY A 63 -0.88 -3.07 -11.28
N LEU A 64 -0.35 -2.11 -10.51
CA LEU A 64 -0.52 -0.68 -10.80
C LEU A 64 0.13 -0.25 -12.12
N SER A 65 1.27 -0.85 -12.48
CA SER A 65 1.93 -0.56 -13.76
C SER A 65 1.10 -1.08 -14.93
N ARG A 66 0.52 -2.28 -14.82
CA ARG A 66 -0.44 -2.83 -15.81
C ARG A 66 -1.69 -1.94 -15.92
N TYR A 67 -2.29 -1.59 -14.79
CA TYR A 67 -3.46 -0.72 -14.73
C TYR A 67 -3.20 0.63 -15.39
N LEU A 68 -2.13 1.33 -15.00
CA LEU A 68 -1.78 2.63 -15.57
C LEU A 68 -1.45 2.53 -17.05
N ASN A 69 -0.69 1.51 -17.48
CA ASN A 69 -0.37 1.31 -18.89
C ASN A 69 -1.64 1.18 -19.74
N ARG A 70 -2.65 0.48 -19.22
CA ARG A 70 -3.95 0.35 -19.88
C ARG A 70 -4.71 1.67 -19.90
N ARG A 71 -4.82 2.38 -18.78
CA ARG A 71 -5.53 3.67 -18.69
C ARG A 71 -4.92 4.74 -19.61
N TYR A 72 -3.60 4.80 -19.71
CA TYR A 72 -2.93 5.71 -20.65
C TYR A 72 -3.09 5.29 -22.13
N GLY A 73 -3.35 4.01 -22.38
CA GLY A 73 -3.70 3.50 -23.71
C GLY A 73 -5.11 3.90 -24.15
N GLU A 74 -6.09 3.79 -23.25
CA GLU A 74 -7.50 4.17 -23.50
C GLU A 74 -7.67 5.65 -23.85
N THR A 75 -6.79 6.52 -23.33
CA THR A 75 -6.82 7.97 -23.60
C THR A 75 -6.20 8.37 -24.93
N LYS A 76 -5.53 7.46 -25.65
CA LYS A 76 -4.96 7.74 -26.97
C LYS A 76 -5.93 7.19 -28.02
N GLU A 77 -6.48 8.04 -28.88
CA GLU A 77 -7.56 7.74 -29.85
C GLU A 77 -7.23 6.66 -30.93
N ASP A 78 -6.16 5.89 -30.79
CA ASP A 78 -5.77 4.87 -31.78
C ASP A 78 -6.50 3.55 -31.58
N LYS A 79 -7.37 3.24 -32.57
CA LYS A 79 -8.04 1.95 -32.79
C LYS A 79 -7.01 0.84 -33.03
N GLY A 80 -6.49 0.26 -31.95
CA GLY A 80 -5.58 -0.89 -32.06
C GLY A 80 -4.78 -1.17 -30.80
N ALA A 81 -5.45 -1.29 -29.64
CA ALA A 81 -4.79 -1.68 -28.40
C ALA A 81 -4.36 -3.15 -28.45
N THR A 82 -3.18 -3.43 -29.01
CA THR A 82 -2.49 -4.70 -28.77
C THR A 82 -1.79 -4.66 -27.41
N GLN A 83 -1.85 -5.75 -26.67
CA GLN A 83 -1.33 -5.91 -25.28
C GLN A 83 0.17 -5.59 -25.08
N LYS A 84 0.95 -5.34 -26.14
CA LYS A 84 2.42 -5.18 -26.09
C LYS A 84 2.93 -3.73 -26.18
N LYS A 85 2.07 -2.72 -26.32
CA LYS A 85 2.53 -1.32 -26.40
C LYS A 85 2.70 -0.73 -25.00
N ASN A 86 3.89 -0.21 -24.71
CA ASN A 86 4.14 0.59 -23.52
C ASN A 86 3.56 2.01 -23.74
N ASN A 87 2.46 2.30 -23.05
CA ASN A 87 1.73 3.55 -23.11
C ASN A 87 2.11 4.52 -21.97
N LEU A 88 2.94 4.08 -21.02
CA LEU A 88 3.32 4.86 -19.85
C LEU A 88 4.12 6.12 -20.25
N PRO A 89 3.76 7.30 -19.74
CA PRO A 89 4.60 8.49 -19.86
C PRO A 89 5.99 8.28 -19.27
N LYS A 90 6.99 8.96 -19.84
CA LYS A 90 8.32 9.04 -19.23
C LYS A 90 8.24 9.85 -17.92
N ASN A 91 9.00 9.44 -16.90
CA ASN A 91 9.21 10.18 -15.65
C ASN A 91 7.95 10.43 -14.79
N ILE A 92 7.08 9.43 -14.62
CA ILE A 92 5.98 9.51 -13.65
C ILE A 92 6.54 9.51 -12.22
N ARG A 93 6.26 10.57 -11.46
CA ARG A 93 6.47 10.58 -10.01
C ARG A 93 5.21 10.08 -9.33
N LEU A 94 5.25 8.84 -8.89
CA LEU A 94 4.20 8.24 -8.06
C LEU A 94 4.82 7.82 -6.73
N ARG A 95 4.24 8.29 -5.63
CA ARG A 95 4.63 7.90 -4.27
C ARG A 95 3.43 7.37 -3.53
N ALA A 96 3.68 6.26 -2.84
CA ALA A 96 2.80 5.69 -1.85
C ALA A 96 3.11 6.27 -0.47
N THR A 97 2.07 6.64 0.27
CA THR A 97 2.21 6.81 1.71
C THR A 97 1.96 5.47 2.38
N VAL A 98 2.99 4.92 3.03
CA VAL A 98 2.91 3.65 3.76
C VAL A 98 2.76 3.96 5.24
N ILE A 99 1.66 3.52 5.81
CA ILE A 99 1.38 3.64 7.24
C ILE A 99 1.90 2.39 7.94
N MET A 100 2.69 2.57 9.00
CA MET A 100 3.31 1.45 9.71
C MET A 100 3.33 1.64 11.21
N ASN A 101 3.17 0.53 11.92
CA ASN A 101 3.39 0.45 13.36
C ASN A 101 4.88 0.62 13.65
N ILE A 102 5.24 1.58 14.49
CA ILE A 102 6.61 1.88 14.91
C ILE A 102 6.92 1.41 16.33
N ARG A 103 6.06 0.59 16.94
CA ARG A 103 6.35 -0.02 18.24
C ARG A 103 7.62 -0.89 18.16
N PRO A 104 8.48 -0.86 19.19
CA PRO A 104 9.62 -1.77 19.29
C PRO A 104 9.20 -3.25 19.37
N SER A 105 8.07 -3.53 20.02
CA SER A 105 7.46 -4.86 20.12
C SER A 105 6.17 -4.91 19.29
N PRO A 106 6.20 -5.43 18.04
CA PRO A 106 4.99 -5.64 17.25
C PRO A 106 4.19 -6.84 17.80
N GLY A 107 2.91 -6.94 17.43
CA GLY A 107 2.04 -8.06 17.81
C GLY A 107 0.86 -7.66 18.71
N ILE A 108 0.05 -8.66 19.06
CA ILE A 108 -1.07 -8.54 20.00
C ILE A 108 -0.50 -8.82 21.39
N HIS A 109 -0.67 -7.87 22.31
CA HIS A 109 -0.22 -7.97 23.70
C HIS A 109 -1.44 -7.82 24.61
N ALA A 110 -1.42 -8.43 25.79
CA ALA A 110 -2.52 -8.26 26.72
C ALA A 110 -2.56 -6.80 27.21
N LEU A 111 -3.76 -6.22 27.32
CA LEU A 111 -3.90 -4.80 27.70
C LEU A 111 -3.19 -4.49 29.03
N ALA A 112 -3.27 -5.41 30.00
CA ALA A 112 -2.58 -5.27 31.28
C ALA A 112 -1.05 -5.13 31.09
N GLU A 113 -0.42 -6.01 30.31
CA GLU A 113 1.01 -5.96 29.98
C GLU A 113 1.40 -4.67 29.25
N MET A 114 0.51 -4.12 28.43
CA MET A 114 0.74 -2.86 27.72
C MET A 114 0.69 -1.62 28.64
N MET A 115 -0.01 -1.74 29.78
CA MET A 115 -0.16 -0.68 30.78
C MET A 115 0.92 -0.72 31.86
N GLU A 116 1.67 -1.82 31.97
CA GLU A 116 2.76 -1.96 32.94
C GLU A 116 3.89 -0.93 32.76
N LYS A 117 4.43 -0.47 33.89
CA LYS A 117 5.54 0.49 33.91
C LYS A 117 6.80 -0.19 33.38
N GLY A 118 7.36 0.36 32.30
CA GLY A 118 8.55 -0.20 31.64
C GLY A 118 8.23 -1.17 30.50
N SER A 119 6.95 -1.42 30.20
CA SER A 119 6.55 -2.26 29.07
C SER A 119 7.14 -1.76 27.75
N LYS A 120 7.70 -2.69 26.97
CA LYS A 120 8.18 -2.43 25.60
C LYS A 120 7.02 -2.30 24.60
N ALA A 121 5.81 -2.69 24.99
CA ALA A 121 4.59 -2.65 24.19
C ALA A 121 3.57 -1.65 24.77
N LYS A 122 4.00 -0.40 25.01
CA LYS A 122 3.12 0.63 25.63
C LYS A 122 1.80 0.82 24.89
N TRP A 123 0.73 1.03 25.65
CA TRP A 123 -0.61 1.38 25.15
C TRP A 123 -0.62 2.67 24.30
N GLY A 124 -1.61 2.77 23.38
CA GLY A 124 -1.85 3.93 22.51
C GLY A 124 -1.39 3.73 21.05
N ASN A 125 -1.55 4.76 20.21
CA ASN A 125 -1.22 4.70 18.78
C ASN A 125 0.24 5.13 18.51
N TRP A 126 1.02 4.20 17.99
CA TRP A 126 2.43 4.40 17.61
C TRP A 126 2.56 4.12 16.12
N ILE A 127 2.06 5.07 15.33
CA ILE A 127 1.95 4.93 13.88
C ILE A 127 2.81 6.00 13.23
N GLY A 128 3.73 5.56 12.38
CA GLY A 128 4.55 6.41 11.53
C GLY A 128 4.14 6.30 10.07
N SER A 129 4.55 7.26 9.26
CA SER A 129 4.37 7.23 7.81
C SER A 129 5.69 7.32 7.05
N MET A 130 5.79 6.56 5.98
CA MET A 130 6.94 6.54 5.07
C MET A 130 6.46 6.81 3.65
N LEU A 131 7.18 7.66 2.91
CA LEU A 131 6.87 7.95 1.53
C LEU A 131 7.69 7.02 0.63
N LEU A 132 7.05 6.01 0.06
CA LEU A 132 7.70 5.02 -0.81
C LEU A 132 7.52 5.40 -2.28
N PRO A 133 8.61 5.71 -3.02
CA PRO A 133 8.53 5.90 -4.46
C PRO A 133 8.15 4.60 -5.18
N PHE A 134 7.16 4.67 -6.06
CA PHE A 134 6.79 3.58 -6.97
C PHE A 134 7.28 3.94 -8.36
N ALA A 135 8.30 3.22 -8.84
CA ALA A 135 8.82 3.37 -10.19
C ALA A 135 7.90 2.64 -11.18
N ILE A 136 6.80 3.28 -11.56
CA ILE A 136 5.82 2.71 -12.50
C ILE A 136 6.51 2.41 -13.83
N ALA A 137 6.59 1.13 -14.19
CA ALA A 137 7.26 0.63 -15.37
C ALA A 137 6.75 -0.77 -15.74
N LEU A 138 6.92 -1.14 -17.02
CA LEU A 138 6.76 -2.52 -17.49
C LEU A 138 8.14 -3.16 -17.52
N TYR A 139 8.37 -4.16 -16.66
CA TYR A 139 9.61 -4.94 -16.68
C TYR A 139 9.41 -6.23 -17.48
N ASP A 140 10.45 -6.62 -18.21
CA ASP A 140 10.47 -7.90 -18.93
C ASP A 140 10.58 -9.08 -17.95
N ASP A 141 11.32 -8.91 -16.85
CA ASP A 141 11.41 -9.87 -15.77
C ASP A 141 10.38 -9.54 -14.67
N PRO A 142 9.37 -10.41 -14.41
CA PRO A 142 8.40 -10.20 -13.33
C PRO A 142 9.05 -10.08 -11.95
N LEU A 143 10.20 -10.72 -11.73
CA LEU A 143 10.91 -10.67 -10.44
C LEU A 143 11.50 -9.29 -10.17
N ASP A 144 11.74 -8.46 -11.18
CA ASP A 144 12.28 -7.12 -10.99
C ASP A 144 11.33 -6.20 -10.21
N TYR A 145 10.02 -6.43 -10.29
CA TYR A 145 9.06 -5.72 -9.47
C TYR A 145 9.35 -5.90 -7.97
N VAL A 146 9.63 -7.14 -7.54
CA VAL A 146 9.96 -7.44 -6.13
C VAL A 146 11.37 -6.95 -5.78
N ARG A 147 12.37 -7.13 -6.67
CA ARG A 147 13.76 -6.69 -6.42
C ARG A 147 13.84 -5.17 -6.22
N GLN A 148 13.23 -4.39 -7.12
CA GLN A 148 13.28 -2.94 -7.04
C GLN A 148 12.49 -2.40 -5.85
N THR A 149 11.35 -3.04 -5.55
CA THR A 149 10.55 -2.70 -4.38
C THR A 149 11.33 -2.96 -3.09
N LYS A 150 11.97 -4.13 -2.95
CA LYS A 150 12.83 -4.45 -1.81
C LYS A 150 13.96 -3.43 -1.65
N ALA A 151 14.72 -3.16 -2.70
CA ALA A 151 15.81 -2.19 -2.65
C ALA A 151 15.33 -0.80 -2.20
N THR A 152 14.16 -0.38 -2.68
CA THR A 152 13.56 0.90 -2.29
C THR A 152 13.10 0.89 -0.83
N ILE A 153 12.42 -0.17 -0.38
CA ILE A 153 11.94 -0.32 0.99
C ILE A 153 13.11 -0.35 1.97
N ASP A 154 14.14 -1.14 1.70
CA ASP A 154 15.32 -1.27 2.57
C ASP A 154 15.99 0.09 2.76
N ARG A 155 16.21 0.84 1.66
CA ARG A 155 16.73 2.22 1.74
C ARG A 155 15.83 3.13 2.59
N LYS A 156 14.51 3.03 2.46
CA LYS A 156 13.57 3.88 3.21
C LYS A 156 13.47 3.48 4.68
N LYS A 157 13.63 2.21 5.03
CA LYS A 157 13.75 1.76 6.43
C LYS A 157 14.98 2.39 7.08
N HIS A 158 16.13 2.41 6.40
CA HIS A 158 17.34 3.07 6.89
C HIS A 158 17.22 4.59 7.03
N SER A 159 16.28 5.24 6.34
CA SER A 159 16.09 6.69 6.45
C SER A 159 15.31 7.12 7.69
N HIS A 160 14.83 6.18 8.52
CA HIS A 160 14.06 6.43 9.75
C HIS A 160 12.84 7.36 9.56
N GLU A 161 12.31 7.46 8.33
CA GLU A 161 11.30 8.48 7.99
C GLU A 161 10.00 8.26 8.76
N ALA A 162 9.62 7.01 9.03
CA ALA A 162 8.44 6.67 9.82
C ALA A 162 8.54 7.12 11.28
N ILE A 163 9.73 7.01 11.87
CA ILE A 163 9.98 7.44 13.26
C ILE A 163 9.96 8.97 13.31
N ILE A 164 10.66 9.63 12.37
CA ILE A 164 10.72 11.09 12.29
C ILE A 164 9.32 11.67 12.04
N SER A 165 8.52 11.10 11.13
CA SER A 165 7.17 11.59 10.84
C SER A 165 6.24 11.48 12.05
N TYR A 166 6.32 10.39 12.81
CA TYR A 166 5.59 10.26 14.08
C TYR A 166 5.98 11.35 15.08
N PHE A 167 7.28 11.59 15.29
CA PHE A 167 7.73 12.63 16.23
C PHE A 167 7.30 14.03 15.78
N ILE A 168 7.39 14.35 14.49
CA ILE A 168 6.92 15.63 13.94
C ILE A 168 5.43 15.81 14.23
N ILE A 169 4.59 14.83 13.87
CA ILE A 169 3.13 14.91 14.05
C ILE A 169 2.79 15.01 15.53
N LYS A 170 3.43 14.20 16.39
CA LYS A 170 3.19 14.21 17.83
C LYS A 170 3.58 15.53 18.48
N THR A 171 4.70 16.13 18.07
CA THR A 171 5.14 17.44 18.56
C THR A 171 4.17 18.53 18.11
N VAL A 172 3.78 18.53 16.84
CA VAL A 172 2.81 19.50 16.31
C VAL A 172 1.46 19.38 17.02
N LEU A 173 0.99 18.16 17.26
CA LEU A 173 -0.24 17.89 18.00
C LEU A 173 -0.19 18.47 19.42
N LYS A 174 0.94 18.31 20.12
CA LYS A 174 1.12 18.81 21.49
C LYS A 174 1.25 20.33 21.56
N LEU A 175 1.96 20.95 20.61
CA LEU A 175 2.25 22.39 20.64
C LEU A 175 1.15 23.24 20.01
N PHE A 176 0.52 22.75 18.94
CA PHE A 176 -0.39 23.55 18.10
C PHE A 176 -1.79 22.93 17.99
N GLY A 177 -2.04 21.80 18.65
CA GLY A 177 -3.33 21.14 18.72
C GLY A 177 -3.70 20.32 17.48
N ALA A 178 -4.85 19.64 17.58
CA ALA A 178 -5.30 18.66 16.60
C ALA A 178 -5.57 19.24 15.20
N LYS A 179 -6.09 20.47 15.12
CA LYS A 179 -6.41 21.12 13.83
C LYS A 179 -5.16 21.32 12.97
N VAL A 180 -4.06 21.80 13.56
CA VAL A 180 -2.79 22.02 12.85
C VAL A 180 -2.12 20.70 12.48
N ALA A 181 -2.14 19.71 13.39
CA ALA A 181 -1.63 18.37 13.11
C ALA A 181 -2.39 17.69 11.96
N ALA A 182 -3.73 17.79 11.95
CA ALA A 182 -4.57 17.27 10.88
C ALA A 182 -4.28 17.96 9.54
N PHE A 183 -4.19 19.29 9.52
CA PHE A 183 -3.81 20.05 8.32
C PHE A 183 -2.46 19.58 7.75
N LEU A 184 -1.45 19.43 8.62
CA LEU A 184 -0.12 18.95 8.23
C LEU A 184 -0.18 17.54 7.63
N TYR A 185 -0.89 16.62 8.28
CA TYR A 185 -1.06 15.25 7.82
C TYR A 185 -1.77 15.21 6.46
N HIS A 186 -2.91 15.89 6.33
CA HIS A 186 -3.64 16.00 5.07
C HIS A 186 -2.79 16.60 3.96
N ARG A 187 -1.93 17.58 4.26
CA ARG A 187 -1.06 18.20 3.25
C ARG A 187 -0.06 17.21 2.67
N VAL A 188 0.56 16.35 3.49
CA VAL A 188 1.45 15.29 3.01
C VAL A 188 0.68 14.29 2.15
N MET A 189 -0.49 13.85 2.62
CA MET A 189 -1.31 12.87 1.89
C MET A 189 -1.76 13.41 0.53
N ASN A 190 -2.23 14.67 0.47
CA ASN A 190 -2.64 15.36 -0.78
C ASN A 190 -1.52 15.51 -1.82
N HIS A 191 -0.25 15.38 -1.42
CA HIS A 191 0.90 15.50 -2.32
C HIS A 191 1.42 14.14 -2.81
N THR A 192 0.77 13.06 -2.42
CA THR A 192 1.07 11.67 -2.83
C THR A 192 -0.12 11.02 -3.52
N THR A 193 0.10 9.91 -4.23
CA THR A 193 -0.92 9.35 -5.13
C THR A 193 -1.74 8.22 -4.49
N ILE A 194 -1.11 7.38 -3.67
CA ILE A 194 -1.72 6.14 -3.12
C ILE A 194 -1.38 6.00 -1.64
N CYS A 195 -2.23 5.31 -0.88
CA CYS A 195 -1.95 4.90 0.50
C CYS A 195 -1.89 3.37 0.64
N PHE A 196 -0.98 2.89 1.49
CA PHE A 196 -0.86 1.47 1.85
C PHE A 196 -0.90 1.28 3.36
N SER A 197 -1.53 0.19 3.77
CA SER A 197 -1.48 -0.31 5.15
C SER A 197 -1.36 -1.83 5.13
N ASN A 198 -0.54 -2.39 6.02
CA ASN A 198 -0.47 -3.83 6.22
C ASN A 198 -0.42 -4.14 7.71
N VAL A 199 -1.32 -4.99 8.16
CA VAL A 199 -1.37 -5.48 9.54
C VAL A 199 -1.40 -7.01 9.49
N VAL A 200 -0.45 -7.64 10.19
CA VAL A 200 -0.46 -9.09 10.38
C VAL A 200 -1.71 -9.45 11.17
N GLY A 201 -2.59 -10.24 10.57
CA GLY A 201 -3.79 -10.74 11.25
C GLY A 201 -3.57 -12.08 11.94
N PRO A 202 -4.67 -12.66 12.45
CA PRO A 202 -4.64 -13.90 13.19
C PRO A 202 -4.04 -15.06 12.38
N MET A 203 -3.17 -15.83 13.03
CA MET A 203 -2.56 -17.04 12.46
C MET A 203 -3.44 -18.28 12.64
N GLU A 204 -4.41 -18.20 13.55
CA GLU A 204 -5.33 -19.26 13.94
C GLU A 204 -6.77 -18.85 13.63
N GLU A 205 -7.67 -19.84 13.56
CA GLU A 205 -9.09 -19.58 13.43
C GLU A 205 -9.61 -18.88 14.69
N ILE A 206 -10.13 -17.67 14.51
CA ILE A 206 -10.85 -16.94 15.55
C ILE A 206 -12.36 -16.98 15.29
N GLY A 207 -13.15 -16.88 16.35
CA GLY A 207 -14.59 -16.84 16.27
C GLY A 207 -15.20 -15.91 17.33
N PHE A 208 -16.50 -15.67 17.20
CA PHE A 208 -17.28 -14.86 18.14
C PHE A 208 -18.47 -15.67 18.64
N TYR A 209 -18.55 -15.90 19.96
CA TYR A 209 -19.57 -16.76 20.59
C TYR A 209 -19.73 -18.14 19.92
N GLY A 210 -18.61 -18.79 19.58
CA GLY A 210 -18.61 -20.12 18.95
C GLY A 210 -18.86 -20.11 17.44
N HIS A 211 -19.06 -18.94 16.82
CA HIS A 211 -19.16 -18.82 15.36
C HIS A 211 -17.79 -18.48 14.75
N PRO A 212 -17.21 -19.35 13.91
CA PRO A 212 -15.92 -19.08 13.28
C PRO A 212 -16.02 -17.89 12.33
N MET A 213 -14.98 -17.07 12.29
CA MET A 213 -14.92 -15.91 11.41
C MET A 213 -14.70 -16.36 9.96
N ALA A 214 -15.68 -16.09 9.09
CA ALA A 214 -15.59 -16.49 7.69
C ALA A 214 -14.62 -15.63 6.85
N PHE A 215 -14.49 -14.34 7.19
CA PHE A 215 -13.80 -13.37 6.35
C PHE A 215 -13.26 -12.17 7.15
N LEU A 216 -12.12 -11.64 6.72
CA LEU A 216 -11.48 -10.47 7.32
C LEU A 216 -10.94 -9.53 6.22
N ALA A 217 -11.47 -8.31 6.16
CA ALA A 217 -11.07 -7.27 5.20
C ALA A 217 -11.24 -5.86 5.79
N PRO A 218 -10.39 -5.44 6.73
CA PRO A 218 -10.43 -4.10 7.28
C PRO A 218 -10.00 -3.08 6.23
N SER A 219 -10.64 -1.91 6.27
CA SER A 219 -10.25 -0.75 5.48
C SER A 219 -10.55 0.54 6.23
N VAL A 220 -9.95 1.65 5.80
CA VAL A 220 -10.29 2.99 6.30
C VAL A 220 -10.77 3.90 5.16
N TYR A 221 -11.39 5.02 5.54
CA TYR A 221 -11.84 6.08 4.64
C TYR A 221 -11.49 7.47 5.21
N GLY A 222 -11.59 8.51 4.36
CA GLY A 222 -11.30 9.90 4.73
C GLY A 222 -9.91 10.40 4.34
N GLN A 223 -9.02 9.52 3.86
CA GLN A 223 -7.76 9.92 3.23
C GLN A 223 -8.00 10.60 1.87
N PRO A 224 -7.12 11.54 1.45
CA PRO A 224 -7.28 12.27 0.19
C PRO A 224 -6.84 11.51 -1.07
N HIS A 225 -6.45 10.24 -0.95
CA HIS A 225 -6.01 9.43 -2.09
C HIS A 225 -7.19 8.83 -2.85
N GLY A 226 -7.12 8.75 -4.18
CA GLY A 226 -8.10 7.99 -4.97
C GLY A 226 -8.07 6.49 -4.71
N LEU A 227 -6.95 5.98 -4.19
CA LEU A 227 -6.72 4.56 -3.92
C LEU A 227 -6.04 4.35 -2.57
N MET A 228 -6.59 3.46 -1.77
CA MET A 228 -5.93 2.86 -0.62
C MET A 228 -5.97 1.35 -0.71
N ILE A 229 -4.80 0.71 -0.52
CA ILE A 229 -4.66 -0.74 -0.56
C ILE A 229 -4.27 -1.23 0.84
N HIS A 230 -5.06 -2.14 1.38
CA HIS A 230 -4.76 -2.86 2.61
C HIS A 230 -4.38 -4.31 2.30
N PHE A 231 -3.38 -4.79 3.02
CA PHE A 231 -3.05 -6.21 3.07
C PHE A 231 -3.43 -6.73 4.44
N GLN A 232 -4.26 -7.78 4.46
CA GLN A 232 -4.71 -8.41 5.69
C GLN A 232 -4.56 -9.92 5.58
N SER A 233 -3.69 -10.49 6.42
CA SER A 233 -3.58 -11.94 6.54
C SER A 233 -4.63 -12.49 7.51
N TYR A 234 -5.13 -13.70 7.22
CA TYR A 234 -5.93 -14.49 8.15
C TYR A 234 -5.67 -15.97 7.85
N ILE A 235 -5.12 -16.72 8.80
CA ILE A 235 -4.70 -18.12 8.64
C ILE A 235 -3.71 -18.25 7.47
N ASN A 236 -4.09 -18.93 6.38
CA ASN A 236 -3.30 -19.15 5.18
C ASN A 236 -3.77 -18.28 3.99
N LYS A 237 -4.58 -17.26 4.26
CA LYS A 237 -5.13 -16.35 3.25
C LYS A 237 -4.52 -14.97 3.41
N MET A 238 -4.28 -14.31 2.29
CA MET A 238 -3.99 -12.89 2.23
C MET A 238 -5.11 -12.20 1.46
N THR A 239 -5.77 -11.22 2.06
CA THR A 239 -6.80 -10.41 1.41
C THR A 239 -6.24 -9.05 1.05
N PHE A 240 -6.30 -8.72 -0.24
CA PHE A 240 -6.03 -7.39 -0.77
C PHE A 240 -7.35 -6.61 -0.71
N VAL A 241 -7.45 -5.59 0.13
CA VAL A 241 -8.66 -4.77 0.27
C VAL A 241 -8.38 -3.41 -0.35
N LEU A 242 -9.17 -3.03 -1.35
CA LEU A 242 -9.04 -1.78 -2.08
C LEU A 242 -10.19 -0.86 -1.70
N SER A 243 -9.85 0.32 -1.18
CA SER A 243 -10.76 1.45 -1.02
C SER A 243 -10.52 2.43 -2.16
N VAL A 244 -11.48 2.53 -3.06
CA VAL A 244 -11.35 3.30 -4.30
C VAL A 244 -12.36 4.45 -4.35
N ASP A 245 -11.94 5.53 -5.00
CA ASP A 245 -12.83 6.51 -5.59
C ASP A 245 -13.21 6.02 -7.00
N GLU A 246 -14.49 5.71 -7.25
CA GLU A 246 -14.96 5.15 -8.52
C GLU A 246 -14.88 6.16 -9.69
N GLU A 247 -14.79 7.47 -9.42
CA GLU A 247 -14.55 8.47 -10.49
C GLU A 247 -13.09 8.40 -10.99
N ILE A 248 -12.16 8.02 -10.12
CA ILE A 248 -10.73 7.87 -10.43
C ILE A 248 -10.44 6.46 -10.98
N ILE A 249 -11.01 5.44 -10.35
CA ILE A 249 -10.84 4.03 -10.69
C ILE A 249 -12.23 3.45 -11.00
N PRO A 250 -12.71 3.59 -12.27
CA PRO A 250 -14.07 3.20 -12.64
C PRO A 250 -14.29 1.68 -12.65
N ASP A 251 -13.23 0.89 -12.76
CA ASP A 251 -13.30 -0.58 -12.73
C ASP A 251 -12.33 -1.13 -11.66
N PRO A 252 -12.74 -1.12 -10.38
CA PRO A 252 -11.88 -1.53 -9.28
C PRO A 252 -11.68 -3.05 -9.22
N ASN A 253 -12.63 -3.85 -9.70
CA ASN A 253 -12.48 -5.31 -9.78
C ASN A 253 -11.37 -5.70 -10.76
N ARG A 254 -11.26 -4.99 -11.89
CA ARG A 254 -10.16 -5.22 -12.83
C ARG A 254 -8.80 -4.85 -12.26
N LEU A 255 -8.71 -3.85 -11.37
CA LEU A 255 -7.48 -3.57 -10.64
C LEU A 255 -7.15 -4.71 -9.66
N CYS A 256 -8.15 -5.30 -9.00
CA CYS A 256 -7.94 -6.53 -8.21
C CYS A 256 -7.43 -7.69 -9.08
N ASP A 257 -7.99 -7.88 -10.28
CA ASP A 257 -7.54 -8.89 -11.24
C ASP A 257 -6.07 -8.64 -11.64
N ASP A 258 -5.69 -7.39 -11.94
CA ASP A 258 -4.31 -7.02 -12.28
C ASP A 258 -3.32 -7.38 -11.14
N LEU A 259 -3.73 -7.21 -9.87
CA LEU A 259 -2.92 -7.56 -8.70
C LEU A 259 -2.76 -9.07 -8.55
N GLU A 260 -3.85 -9.83 -8.70
CA GLU A 260 -3.82 -11.30 -8.61
C GLU A 260 -3.01 -11.92 -9.76
N GLU A 261 -3.19 -11.43 -10.99
CA GLU A 261 -2.45 -11.88 -12.16
C GLU A 261 -0.95 -11.58 -12.01
N SER A 262 -0.61 -10.40 -11.47
CA SER A 262 0.78 -10.05 -11.17
C SER A 262 1.41 -10.97 -10.13
N LEU A 263 0.67 -11.34 -9.07
CA LEU A 263 1.14 -12.32 -8.10
C LEU A 263 1.42 -13.67 -8.78
N LYS A 264 0.51 -14.12 -9.65
CA LYS A 264 0.69 -15.36 -10.40
C LYS A 264 1.94 -15.32 -11.28
N PHE A 265 2.15 -14.26 -12.06
CA PHE A 265 3.33 -14.16 -12.91
C PHE A 265 4.64 -14.13 -12.14
N ILE A 266 4.67 -13.43 -11.00
CA ILE A 266 5.85 -13.41 -10.13
C ILE A 266 6.10 -14.80 -9.55
N LYS A 267 5.05 -15.50 -9.10
CA LYS A 267 5.14 -16.87 -8.60
C LYS A 267 5.69 -17.83 -9.66
N ASP A 268 5.09 -17.82 -10.83
CA ASP A 268 5.47 -18.71 -11.94
C ASP A 268 6.92 -18.46 -12.35
N ALA A 269 7.38 -17.20 -12.34
CA ALA A 269 8.77 -16.85 -12.61
C ALA A 269 9.75 -17.34 -11.52
N VAL A 270 9.35 -17.37 -10.24
CA VAL A 270 10.16 -17.96 -9.16
C VAL A 270 10.31 -19.47 -9.38
N ILE A 271 9.22 -20.17 -9.70
CA ILE A 271 9.21 -21.62 -9.95
C ILE A 271 10.05 -21.97 -11.18
N ALA A 272 9.83 -21.26 -12.29
CA ALA A 272 10.53 -21.50 -13.56
C ALA A 272 12.05 -21.33 -13.46
N ARG A 273 12.53 -20.55 -12.48
CA ARG A 273 13.95 -20.33 -12.21
C ARG A 273 14.55 -21.27 -11.18
N GLY A 274 13.77 -22.21 -10.64
CA GLY A 274 14.23 -23.15 -9.61
C GLY A 274 14.68 -22.44 -8.33
N LEU A 275 14.00 -21.35 -7.95
CA LEU A 275 14.33 -20.57 -6.76
C LEU A 275 13.61 -21.09 -5.50
N VAL A 276 12.89 -22.21 -5.58
CA VAL A 276 12.08 -22.79 -4.49
C VAL A 276 12.45 -24.22 -4.21
#